data_AF-A0A2E6Q8J0-F1
#
_entry.id   AF-A0A2E6Q8J0-F1
#
_cell.length_a   1.000
_cell.length_b   1.000
_cell.length_c   1.000
_cell.angle_alpha   90.00
_cell.angle_beta   90.00
_cell.angle_gamma   90.00
#
_symmetry.space_group_name_H-M   'P 1'
#
loop_
_entity.id
_entity.type
_entity.pdbx_description
1 polymer ?
#
loop_
_entity_poly.entity_id
_entity_poly.type
_entity_poly.pdbx_seq_one_letter_code
_entity_poly.pdbx_strand_id
1 'polypeptide(L)'
;MQQASGGSQQKASDDKDDPNAKKVIIENLYIRGGKIDISGGLLGEKKLGTGLPTIHLKDIGKEGGKSKGASPAEVAKKVIDAITGHASKAVVNLSDVKKLIGGQLGKIGSGASGAAKAVKEKAGGLLDKGKGLFGK
;
A
#
# COMPACT_ATOMS: atom_id res chain seq x y z
N MET A 1 4.28 -42.29 0.53
CA MET A 1 4.76 -40.90 0.67
C MET A 1 3.75 -40.02 -0.07
N GLN A 2 2.80 -39.34 0.60
CA GLN A 2 2.89 -37.96 1.15
C GLN A 2 3.40 -36.97 0.07
N GLN A 3 2.68 -35.90 -0.32
CA GLN A 3 2.19 -34.79 0.50
C GLN A 3 1.00 -34.04 -0.12
N ALA A 4 0.28 -33.36 0.77
CA ALA A 4 -0.93 -32.56 0.57
C ALA A 4 -0.68 -31.23 -0.14
N SER A 5 -1.67 -30.79 -0.93
CA SER A 5 -1.88 -29.38 -1.29
C SER A 5 -3.35 -29.03 -1.02
N GLY A 6 -3.70 -29.00 0.27
CA GLY A 6 -4.93 -28.38 0.75
C GLY A 6 -4.68 -26.89 0.93
N GLY A 7 -4.90 -26.11 -0.12
CA GLY A 7 -4.99 -24.65 -0.04
C GLY A 7 -6.24 -24.27 0.73
N SER A 8 -6.17 -24.29 2.06
CA SER A 8 -7.17 -23.65 2.90
C SER A 8 -7.06 -22.15 2.67
N GLN A 9 -8.04 -21.60 1.93
CA GLN A 9 -8.47 -20.21 2.10
C GLN A 9 -8.58 -19.96 3.60
N GLN A 10 -7.62 -19.21 4.14
CA GLN A 10 -7.70 -18.69 5.49
C GLN A 10 -8.85 -17.70 5.49
N LYS A 11 -10.05 -18.23 5.77
CA LYS A 11 -11.24 -17.46 6.13
C LYS A 11 -10.77 -16.50 7.22
N ALA A 12 -10.78 -15.20 6.93
CA ALA A 12 -10.71 -14.20 7.98
C ALA A 12 -11.84 -14.52 8.94
N SER A 13 -11.50 -15.10 10.10
CA SER A 13 -12.47 -15.38 11.15
C SER A 13 -13.11 -14.05 11.52
N ASP A 14 -14.44 -14.02 11.50
CA ASP A 14 -15.25 -12.89 11.95
C ASP A 14 -14.64 -12.27 13.22
N ASP A 15 -14.26 -10.99 13.10
CA ASP A 15 -13.96 -10.09 14.22
C ASP A 15 -15.25 -9.87 15.03
N LYS A 16 -15.66 -10.89 15.79
CA LYS A 16 -16.49 -10.67 16.96
C LYS A 16 -15.52 -10.33 18.07
N ASP A 17 -15.61 -9.10 18.58
CA ASP A 17 -15.01 -8.67 19.83
C ASP A 17 -15.35 -9.68 20.93
N ASP A 18 -14.52 -10.72 21.09
CA ASP A 18 -14.62 -11.63 22.22
C ASP A 18 -14.19 -10.83 23.45
N PRO A 19 -15.10 -10.56 24.41
CA PRO A 19 -14.78 -9.79 25.59
C PRO A 19 -13.70 -10.47 26.47
N ASN A 20 -13.41 -11.76 26.25
CA ASN A 20 -12.35 -12.50 26.94
C ASN A 20 -11.03 -12.55 26.17
N ALA A 21 -10.97 -12.05 24.93
CA ALA A 21 -9.72 -12.01 24.18
C ALA A 21 -8.70 -11.09 24.87
N LYS A 22 -7.49 -11.61 25.09
CA LYS A 22 -6.37 -10.85 25.67
C LYS A 22 -6.06 -9.65 24.77
N LYS A 23 -6.20 -8.46 25.33
CA LYS A 23 -5.80 -7.20 24.68
C LYS A 23 -4.35 -6.89 24.97
N VAL A 24 -3.70 -6.23 24.01
CA VAL A 24 -2.27 -5.97 24.06
C VAL A 24 -2.01 -4.47 23.93
N ILE A 25 -1.03 -3.97 24.68
CA ILE A 25 -0.49 -2.63 24.54
C ILE A 25 0.97 -2.78 24.12
N ILE A 26 1.34 -2.10 23.03
CA ILE A 26 2.72 -2.12 22.53
C ILE A 26 3.23 -0.69 22.54
N GLU A 27 4.18 -0.42 23.42
CA GLU A 27 4.75 0.94 23.56
C GLU A 27 5.66 1.30 22.40
N ASN A 28 6.47 0.33 21.97
CA ASN A 28 7.47 0.53 20.92
C ASN A 28 7.56 -0.73 20.06
N LEU A 29 7.25 -0.57 18.78
CA LEU A 29 7.50 -1.58 17.76
C LEU A 29 8.41 -0.99 16.69
N TYR A 30 9.57 -1.61 16.51
CA TYR A 30 10.53 -1.24 15.49
C TYR A 30 10.56 -2.28 14.38
N ILE A 31 10.46 -1.82 13.13
CA ILE A 31 10.63 -2.65 11.94
C ILE A 31 11.84 -2.09 11.21
N ARG A 32 12.88 -2.91 11.04
CA ARG A 32 14.21 -2.48 10.57
C ARG A 32 14.74 -3.45 9.51
N GLY A 33 15.60 -2.94 8.63
CA GLY A 33 16.30 -3.77 7.63
C GLY A 33 15.38 -4.40 6.58
N GLY A 34 14.17 -3.86 6.39
CA GLY A 34 13.26 -4.35 5.35
C GLY A 34 13.81 -4.02 3.96
N LYS A 35 13.50 -4.88 2.98
CA LYS A 35 13.78 -4.64 1.56
C LYS A 35 12.46 -4.65 0.81
N ILE A 36 12.34 -3.77 -0.17
CA ILE A 36 11.20 -3.73 -1.07
C ILE A 36 11.71 -3.81 -2.51
N ASP A 37 11.04 -4.63 -3.31
CA ASP A 37 11.34 -4.80 -4.73
C ASP A 37 10.10 -4.40 -5.53
N ILE A 38 10.30 -3.56 -6.55
CA ILE A 38 9.28 -3.24 -7.53
C ILE A 38 9.45 -4.18 -8.70
N SER A 39 8.39 -4.94 -8.98
CA SER A 39 8.26 -5.80 -10.16
C SER A 39 6.95 -5.46 -10.89
N GLY A 40 6.97 -5.44 -12.21
CA GLY A 40 5.77 -5.21 -13.02
C GLY A 40 6.10 -5.19 -14.50
N GLY A 41 5.11 -5.38 -15.36
CA GLY A 41 5.32 -5.51 -16.81
C GLY A 41 6.08 -4.35 -17.45
N LEU A 42 5.98 -3.14 -16.88
CA LEU A 42 6.74 -1.95 -17.31
C LEU A 42 8.26 -2.06 -17.10
N LEU A 43 8.70 -2.87 -16.14
CA LEU A 43 10.11 -3.08 -15.81
C LEU A 43 10.70 -4.32 -16.51
N GLY A 44 9.86 -5.14 -17.17
CA GLY A 44 10.26 -6.41 -17.76
C GLY A 44 10.89 -7.34 -16.71
N GLU A 45 12.10 -7.81 -17.00
CA GLU A 45 12.89 -8.68 -16.09
C GLU A 45 13.65 -7.90 -15.01
N LYS A 46 13.64 -6.56 -15.06
CA LYS A 46 14.38 -5.73 -14.10
C LYS A 46 13.60 -5.59 -12.80
N LYS A 47 14.29 -5.83 -11.69
CA LYS A 47 13.80 -5.54 -10.34
C LYS A 47 14.45 -4.25 -9.86
N LEU A 48 13.66 -3.31 -9.38
CA LEU A 48 14.16 -2.12 -8.70
C LEU A 48 13.96 -2.32 -7.21
N GLY A 49 15.07 -2.64 -6.52
CA GLY A 49 15.08 -2.84 -5.08
C GLY A 49 15.48 -1.57 -4.34
N THR A 50 14.86 -1.31 -3.19
CA THR A 50 15.33 -0.32 -2.22
C THR A 50 15.09 -0.79 -0.79
N GLY A 51 15.74 -0.14 0.17
CA GLY A 51 15.52 -0.40 1.59
C GLY A 51 14.20 0.19 2.06
N LEU A 52 13.43 -0.58 2.84
CA LEU A 52 12.37 -0.04 3.66
C LEU A 52 13.03 0.74 4.82
N PRO A 53 12.71 2.03 5.01
CA PRO A 53 13.25 2.78 6.14
C PRO A 53 12.83 2.15 7.45
N THR A 54 13.60 2.41 8.52
CA THR A 54 13.19 2.00 9.87
C THR A 54 11.84 2.61 10.19
N ILE A 55 10.86 1.75 10.54
CA ILE A 55 9.53 2.16 10.99
C ILE A 55 9.51 2.02 12.50
N HIS A 56 9.06 3.08 13.18
CA HIS A 56 8.84 3.07 14.62
C HIS A 56 7.38 3.38 14.89
N LEU A 57 6.63 2.36 15.29
CA LEU A 57 5.27 2.51 15.78
C LEU A 57 5.29 2.61 17.29
N LYS A 58 4.59 3.60 17.83
CA LYS A 58 4.48 3.84 19.26
C LYS A 58 3.04 3.69 19.70
N ASP A 59 2.87 3.27 20.96
CA ASP A 59 1.61 3.36 21.68
C ASP A 59 0.41 2.67 20.99
N ILE A 60 0.66 1.51 20.37
CA ILE A 60 -0.40 0.70 19.77
C ILE A 60 -1.31 0.19 20.89
N GLY A 61 -2.61 0.42 20.75
CA GLY A 61 -3.63 0.04 21.75
C GLY A 61 -3.88 1.10 22.82
N LYS A 62 -3.28 2.30 22.69
CA LYS A 62 -3.54 3.47 23.55
C LYS A 62 -4.37 4.58 22.87
N GLU A 63 -4.98 4.29 21.71
CA GLU A 63 -5.77 5.28 20.96
C GLU A 63 -6.94 5.83 21.78
N GLY A 64 -7.17 7.14 21.70
CA GLY A 64 -8.23 7.82 22.46
C GLY A 64 -7.90 8.10 23.94
N GLY A 65 -6.62 8.04 24.33
CA GLY A 65 -6.14 8.43 25.67
C GLY A 65 -6.49 7.43 26.78
N LYS A 66 -6.97 6.24 26.42
CA LYS A 66 -7.37 5.18 27.35
C LYS A 66 -6.59 3.91 27.00
N SER A 67 -5.97 3.28 28.00
CA SER A 67 -5.20 2.03 27.88
C SER A 67 -6.11 0.79 27.68
N LYS A 68 -7.05 0.86 26.74
CA LYS A 68 -8.02 -0.22 26.49
C LYS A 68 -7.37 -1.47 25.86
N GLY A 69 -6.16 -1.31 25.30
CA GLY A 69 -5.45 -2.35 24.56
C GLY A 69 -6.07 -2.60 23.19
N ALA A 70 -5.25 -3.04 22.24
CA ALA A 70 -5.68 -3.46 20.91
C ALA A 70 -5.83 -4.99 20.86
N SER A 71 -6.79 -5.46 20.08
CA SER A 71 -6.85 -6.86 19.67
C SER A 71 -5.65 -7.22 18.76
N PRO A 72 -5.29 -8.51 18.66
CA PRO A 72 -4.25 -8.94 17.73
C PRO A 72 -4.51 -8.53 16.26
N ALA A 73 -5.77 -8.54 15.83
CA ALA A 73 -6.17 -8.12 14.49
C ALA A 73 -5.92 -6.62 14.26
N GLU A 74 -6.29 -5.77 15.22
CA GLU A 74 -6.02 -4.33 15.15
C GLU A 74 -4.52 -4.01 15.15
N VAL A 75 -3.73 -4.74 15.95
CA VAL A 75 -2.27 -4.62 15.94
C VAL A 75 -1.73 -4.97 14.55
N ALA A 76 -2.11 -6.12 14.00
CA ALA A 76 -1.65 -6.58 12.70
C ALA A 76 -2.00 -5.58 11.60
N LYS A 77 -3.22 -5.05 11.60
CA LYS A 77 -3.67 -4.02 10.67
C LYS A 77 -2.78 -2.78 10.71
N LYS A 78 -2.52 -2.22 11.90
CA LYS A 78 -1.66 -1.03 12.06
C LYS A 78 -0.24 -1.25 11.57
N VAL A 79 0.31 -2.45 11.80
CA VAL A 79 1.64 -2.82 11.33
C VAL A 79 1.68 -2.86 9.80
N ILE A 80 0.70 -3.51 9.17
CA ILE A 80 0.61 -3.61 7.70
C ILE A 80 0.40 -2.23 7.08
N ASP A 81 -0.47 -1.40 7.65
CA ASP A 81 -0.73 -0.03 7.18
C ASP A 81 0.54 0.82 7.23
N ALA A 82 1.32 0.71 8.31
CA ALA A 82 2.58 1.42 8.46
C ALA A 82 3.63 0.96 7.44
N ILE A 83 3.80 -0.36 7.27
CA ILE A 83 4.71 -0.92 6.27
C ILE A 83 4.32 -0.42 4.87
N THR A 84 3.04 -0.50 4.52
CA THR A 84 2.52 -0.09 3.20
C THR A 84 2.74 1.40 2.95
N GLY A 85 2.46 2.24 3.96
CA GLY A 85 2.68 3.68 3.86
C GLY A 85 4.14 4.07 3.68
N HIS A 86 5.05 3.40 4.39
CA HIS A 86 6.50 3.64 4.25
C HIS A 86 7.07 3.06 2.96
N ALA A 87 6.61 1.88 2.53
CA ALA A 87 7.01 1.28 1.25
C ALA A 87 6.59 2.17 0.07
N SER A 88 5.36 2.68 0.08
CA SER A 88 4.85 3.59 -0.96
C SER A 88 5.69 4.87 -1.06
N LYS A 89 6.04 5.47 0.09
CA LYS A 89 6.95 6.63 0.13
C LYS A 89 8.33 6.30 -0.40
N ALA A 90 8.89 5.14 -0.05
CA ALA A 90 10.19 4.72 -0.55
C ALA A 90 10.18 4.54 -2.08
N VAL A 91 9.11 3.99 -2.65
CA VAL A 91 8.93 3.87 -4.11
C VAL A 91 8.79 5.23 -4.80
N VAL A 92 8.03 6.17 -4.25
CA VAL A 92 7.88 7.53 -4.83
C VAL A 92 9.22 8.29 -4.85
N ASN A 93 10.09 8.02 -3.87
CA ASN A 93 11.42 8.62 -3.79
C ASN A 93 12.45 7.97 -4.71
N LEU A 94 12.12 6.86 -5.41
CA LEU A 94 12.97 6.38 -6.50
C LEU A 94 12.94 7.41 -7.63
N SER A 95 13.99 8.22 -7.69
CA SER A 95 14.26 9.12 -8.81
C SER A 95 14.20 8.41 -10.17
N ASP A 96 14.45 7.10 -10.19
CA ASP A 96 14.35 6.26 -11.38
C ASP A 96 12.91 6.01 -11.84
N VAL A 97 11.92 5.95 -10.95
CA VAL A 97 10.51 5.89 -11.34
C VAL A 97 10.10 7.19 -12.03
N LYS A 98 10.53 8.34 -11.48
CA LYS A 98 10.28 9.65 -12.10
C LYS A 98 11.01 9.82 -13.43
N LYS A 99 12.21 9.27 -13.58
CA LYS A 99 12.95 9.25 -14.87
C LYS A 99 12.37 8.24 -15.87
N LEU A 100 11.84 7.12 -15.41
CA LEU A 100 11.23 6.10 -16.26
C LEU A 100 9.87 6.57 -16.77
N ILE A 101 9.04 7.12 -15.89
CA ILE A 101 7.79 7.79 -16.26
C ILE A 101 8.12 9.04 -17.09
N GLY A 102 8.99 9.93 -16.61
CA GLY A 102 9.34 11.16 -17.33
C GLY A 102 10.03 10.93 -18.68
N GLY A 103 10.82 9.87 -18.82
CA GLY A 103 11.49 9.50 -20.06
C GLY A 103 10.56 8.83 -21.06
N GLN A 104 9.57 8.05 -20.61
CA GLN A 104 8.57 7.45 -21.49
C GLN A 104 7.47 8.44 -21.87
N LEU A 105 7.05 9.28 -20.91
CA LEU A 105 6.07 10.34 -21.12
C LEU A 105 6.68 11.52 -21.89
N GLY A 106 7.97 11.83 -21.70
CA GLY A 106 8.72 12.83 -22.46
C GLY A 106 8.92 12.43 -23.92
N LYS A 107 9.13 11.13 -24.20
CA LYS A 107 9.14 10.60 -25.57
C LYS A 107 7.76 10.60 -26.23
N ILE A 108 6.69 10.47 -25.45
CA ILE A 108 5.31 10.72 -25.90
C ILE A 108 5.11 12.22 -26.17
N GLY A 109 5.59 13.10 -25.29
CA GLY A 109 5.37 14.56 -25.37
C GLY A 109 5.90 15.24 -26.63
N SER A 110 6.97 14.72 -27.24
CA SER A 110 7.50 15.25 -28.51
C SER A 110 6.71 14.84 -29.76
N GLY A 111 5.74 13.93 -29.65
CA GLY A 111 4.88 13.48 -30.76
C GLY A 111 3.37 13.46 -30.45
N ALA A 112 2.94 13.87 -29.25
CA ALA A 112 1.61 13.61 -28.71
C ALA A 112 0.63 14.80 -28.76
N SER A 113 0.54 15.50 -29.89
CA SER A 113 -0.64 16.36 -30.11
C SER A 113 -1.95 15.53 -30.12
N GLY A 114 -1.87 14.25 -30.54
CA GLY A 114 -3.01 13.33 -30.56
C GLY A 114 -3.31 12.62 -29.23
N ALA A 115 -2.29 12.11 -28.52
CA ALA A 115 -2.52 11.34 -27.29
C ALA A 115 -2.88 12.22 -26.08
N ALA A 116 -2.37 13.45 -26.01
CA ALA A 116 -2.79 14.41 -24.97
C ALA A 116 -4.27 14.81 -25.11
N LYS A 117 -4.79 14.94 -26.34
CA LYS A 117 -6.22 15.15 -26.60
C LYS A 117 -7.06 13.94 -26.17
N ALA A 118 -6.64 12.72 -26.50
CA ALA A 118 -7.36 11.50 -26.11
C ALA A 118 -7.41 11.29 -24.58
N VAL A 119 -6.32 11.64 -23.87
CA VAL A 119 -6.30 11.62 -22.41
C VAL A 119 -7.16 12.74 -21.82
N LYS A 120 -7.14 13.95 -22.42
CA LYS A 120 -7.97 15.08 -21.97
C LYS A 120 -9.46 14.82 -22.16
N GLU A 121 -9.86 14.18 -23.26
CA GLU A 121 -11.26 13.77 -23.50
C GLU A 121 -11.69 12.62 -22.58
N LYS A 122 -10.84 11.61 -22.37
CA LYS A 122 -11.15 10.52 -21.43
C LYS A 122 -11.15 10.97 -19.97
N ALA A 123 -10.24 11.86 -19.57
CA ALA A 123 -10.22 12.43 -18.23
C ALA A 123 -11.39 13.39 -18.00
N GLY A 124 -11.77 14.18 -19.02
CA GLY A 124 -12.97 15.01 -19.00
C GLY A 124 -14.24 14.18 -18.80
N GLY A 125 -14.40 13.10 -19.58
CA GLY A 125 -15.53 12.18 -19.43
C GLY A 125 -15.55 11.42 -18.09
N LEU A 126 -14.39 11.14 -17.51
CA LEU A 126 -14.29 10.49 -16.20
C LEU A 126 -14.60 11.46 -15.04
N LEU A 127 -14.19 12.73 -15.16
CA LEU A 127 -14.56 13.78 -14.19
C LEU A 127 -16.06 14.10 -14.23
N ASP A 128 -16.65 14.16 -15.43
CA ASP A 128 -18.08 14.43 -15.60
C ASP A 128 -18.94 13.28 -15.03
N LYS A 129 -18.53 12.04 -15.29
CA LYS A 129 -19.16 10.84 -14.75
C LYS A 129 -18.98 10.71 -13.23
N GLY A 130 -17.85 11.16 -12.69
CA GLY A 130 -17.61 11.28 -11.25
C GLY A 130 -18.53 12.30 -10.59
N LYS A 131 -18.74 13.48 -11.20
CA LYS A 131 -19.68 14.49 -10.68
C LYS A 131 -21.13 13.98 -10.66
N GLY A 132 -21.54 13.16 -11.63
CA GLY A 132 -22.85 12.51 -11.63
C GLY A 132 -23.03 11.42 -10.56
N LEU A 133 -21.94 10.90 -10.00
CA LEU A 133 -21.93 9.87 -8.95
C LEU A 133 -21.84 10.46 -7.53
N PHE A 134 -21.41 11.72 -7.38
CA PHE A 134 -21.35 12.44 -6.10
C PHE A 134 -22.44 13.51 -5.95
N GLY A 135 -23.37 13.58 -6.91
CA GLY A 135 -24.45 14.56 -6.97
C GLY A 135 -25.83 13.90 -7.01
N LYS A 136 -26.17 13.11 -5.98
CA LYS A 136 -27.55 12.90 -5.55
C LYS A 136 -27.61 12.52 -4.08
#